data_AF-A0A920AHF1-F1
#
_entry.id   AF-A0A920AHF1-F1
#
_cell.length_a   1.000
_cell.length_b   1.000
_cell.length_c   1.000
_cell.angle_alpha   90.00
_cell.angle_beta   90.00
_cell.angle_gamma   90.00
#
_symmetry.space_group_name_H-M   'P 1'
#
loop_
_entity.id
_entity.type
_entity.pdbx_description
1 polymer ?
#
loop_
_entity_poly.entity_id
_entity_poly.type
_entity_poly.pdbx_seq_one_letter_code
_entity_poly.pdbx_strand_id
1 'polypeptide(L)'
;MSDNNLDITANNPEQEQAEEVVGVQYSAGELEIGFNVSYLLDVLSVLEHPLGFRLSLSDEASSALLENAEAPSEGEPERLYVVMPMRL
;
A
#
# COMPACT_ATOMS: atom_id res chain seq x y z
N MET A 1 10.08 -3.16 -3.83
CA MET A 1 9.25 -4.05 -4.66
C MET A 1 10.08 -4.55 -5.84
N SER A 2 10.28 -5.85 -5.97
CA SER A 2 10.95 -6.48 -7.12
C SER A 2 10.34 -7.87 -7.36
N ASP A 3 10.26 -8.32 -8.62
CA ASP A 3 9.88 -9.70 -8.98
C ASP A 3 8.59 -10.25 -8.33
N ASN A 4 7.49 -9.48 -8.36
CA ASN A 4 6.21 -9.83 -7.72
C ASN A 4 6.25 -9.95 -6.18
N ASN A 5 7.27 -9.39 -5.54
CA ASN A 5 7.34 -9.32 -4.08
C ASN A 5 7.29 -7.88 -3.59
N LEU A 6 6.53 -7.69 -2.52
CA LEU A 6 6.50 -6.49 -1.71
C LEU A 6 7.23 -6.79 -0.41
N ASP A 7 8.42 -6.24 -0.28
CA ASP A 7 9.18 -6.23 0.97
C ASP A 7 8.71 -5.06 1.83
N ILE A 8 8.28 -5.37 3.05
CA ILE A 8 7.78 -4.42 4.04
C ILE A 8 8.74 -4.42 5.20
N THR A 9 9.38 -3.27 5.45
CA THR A 9 10.24 -3.07 6.62
C THR A 9 9.62 -2.04 7.54
N ALA A 10 9.36 -2.42 8.79
CA ALA A 10 8.90 -1.51 9.83
C ALA A 10 9.95 -1.40 10.95
N ASN A 11 10.27 -0.17 11.33
CA ASN A 11 11.18 0.13 12.43
C ASN A 11 10.38 0.81 13.55
N ASN A 12 10.17 0.13 14.69
CA ASN A 12 9.60 0.77 15.88
C ASN A 12 10.74 1.47 16.67
N PRO A 13 10.57 2.72 17.13
CA PRO A 13 11.52 3.42 18.01
C PRO A 13 11.97 2.64 19.27
N GLU A 14 11.24 1.60 19.70
CA GLU A 14 11.64 0.68 20.78
C GLU A 14 12.66 -0.41 20.35
N GLN A 15 13.21 -0.35 19.12
CA GLN A 15 14.21 -1.26 18.52
C GLN A 15 13.71 -2.64 18.06
N GLU A 16 12.42 -2.78 17.77
CA GLU A 16 11.91 -3.96 17.07
C GLU A 16 11.86 -3.66 15.55
N GLN A 17 12.68 -4.40 14.79
CA GLN A 17 12.63 -4.45 13.33
C GLN A 17 11.70 -5.59 12.90
N ALA A 18 10.69 -5.27 12.10
CA ALA A 18 9.87 -6.26 11.44
C ALA A 18 10.13 -6.20 9.93
N GLU A 19 10.46 -7.35 9.35
CA GLU A 19 10.59 -7.54 7.92
C GLU A 19 9.58 -8.59 7.49
N GLU A 20 8.75 -8.25 6.52
CA GLU A 20 7.77 -9.15 5.94
C GLU A 20 7.84 -9.09 4.42
N VAL A 21 7.74 -10.25 3.77
CA VAL A 21 7.72 -10.35 2.31
C VAL A 21 6.37 -10.91 1.89
N VAL A 22 5.62 -10.11 1.13
CA VAL A 22 4.30 -10.46 0.66
C VAL A 22 4.31 -10.60 -0.86
N GLY A 23 3.73 -11.69 -1.36
CA GLY A 23 3.54 -11.88 -2.80
C GLY A 23 2.48 -10.90 -3.34
N VAL A 24 2.83 -10.13 -4.36
CA VAL A 24 1.98 -9.13 -5.00
C VAL A 24 2.02 -9.28 -6.51
N GLN A 25 0.97 -8.84 -7.19
CA GLN A 25 0.99 -8.76 -8.65
C GLN A 25 1.67 -7.44 -9.05
N TYR A 26 2.98 -7.48 -9.30
CA TYR A 26 3.77 -6.29 -9.60
C TYR A 26 4.69 -6.52 -10.80
N SER A 27 4.51 -5.71 -11.84
CA SER A 27 5.21 -5.86 -13.13
C SER A 27 6.06 -4.65 -13.53
N ALA A 28 6.18 -3.65 -12.65
CA ALA A 28 7.02 -2.48 -12.88
C ALA A 28 8.45 -2.71 -12.35
N GLY A 29 9.32 -1.72 -12.56
CA GLY A 29 10.72 -1.77 -12.10
C GLY A 29 10.85 -1.66 -10.58
N GLU A 30 12.07 -1.77 -10.07
CA GLU A 30 12.30 -1.64 -8.63
C GLU A 30 11.82 -0.28 -8.10
N LEU A 31 11.08 -0.32 -6.99
CA LEU A 31 10.53 0.86 -6.33
C LEU A 31 10.58 0.70 -4.81
N GLU A 32 11.06 1.73 -4.13
CA GLU A 32 11.14 1.84 -2.68
C GLU A 32 10.46 3.14 -2.23
N ILE A 33 9.47 3.04 -1.34
CA ILE A 33 8.73 4.20 -0.84
C ILE A 33 8.47 4.03 0.65
N GLY A 34 8.77 5.07 1.43
CA GLY A 34 8.45 5.13 2.85
C GLY A 34 7.05 5.69 3.09
N PHE A 35 6.26 5.02 3.92
CA PHE A 35 4.95 5.50 4.35
C PHE A 35 4.85 5.54 5.86
N ASN A 36 3.96 6.40 6.36
CA ASN A 36 3.51 6.29 7.73
C ASN A 36 2.59 5.06 7.85
N VAL A 37 3.03 4.06 8.61
CA VAL A 37 2.29 2.80 8.78
C VAL A 37 0.89 3.02 9.35
N SER A 38 0.68 4.02 10.22
CA SER A 38 -0.64 4.30 10.80
C SER A 38 -1.64 4.71 9.71
N TYR A 39 -1.22 5.51 8.73
CA TYR A 39 -2.10 5.93 7.64
C TYR A 39 -2.48 4.75 6.73
N LEU A 40 -1.54 3.85 6.47
CA LEU A 40 -1.85 2.64 5.70
C LEU A 40 -2.82 1.75 6.45
N LEU A 41 -2.60 1.50 7.74
CA LEU A 41 -3.50 0.68 8.56
C LEU A 41 -4.90 1.30 8.67
N ASP A 42 -5.00 2.62 8.83
CA ASP A 42 -6.29 3.31 8.88
C ASP A 42 -7.07 3.11 7.57
N VAL A 43 -6.41 3.25 6.42
CA VAL A 43 -7.05 3.04 5.11
C VAL A 43 -7.43 1.58 4.90
N LEU A 44 -6.53 0.65 5.21
CA LEU A 44 -6.77 -0.79 5.07
C LEU A 44 -7.91 -1.30 5.97
N SER A 45 -8.12 -0.67 7.13
CA SER A 45 -9.25 -0.98 8.01
C SER A 45 -10.62 -0.64 7.42
N VAL A 46 -10.65 0.25 6.42
CA VAL A 46 -11.89 0.67 5.73
C VAL A 46 -12.05 -0.03 4.39
N LEU A 47 -10.96 -0.43 3.74
CA LEU A 47 -10.93 -1.19 2.49
C LEU A 47 -11.20 -2.69 2.69
N GLU A 48 -11.96 -3.08 3.72
CA GLU A 48 -12.31 -4.49 4.00
C GLU A 48 -13.09 -5.11 2.83
N HIS A 49 -12.36 -5.63 1.85
CA HIS A 49 -12.89 -6.33 0.69
C HIS A 49 -12.24 -7.72 0.60
N PRO A 50 -13.03 -8.80 0.45
CA PRO A 50 -12.51 -10.17 0.50
C PRO A 50 -11.53 -10.52 -0.62
N LEU A 51 -11.48 -9.70 -1.69
CA LEU A 51 -10.61 -9.91 -2.85
C LEU A 51 -9.34 -9.05 -2.83
N GLY A 52 -9.10 -8.32 -1.73
CA GLY A 52 -7.91 -7.48 -1.54
C GLY A 52 -8.08 -6.05 -2.03
N PHE A 53 -6.96 -5.34 -2.09
CA PHE A 53 -6.87 -3.93 -2.47
C PHE A 53 -5.86 -3.73 -3.59
N ARG A 54 -5.93 -2.58 -4.26
CA ARG A 54 -4.96 -2.13 -5.26
C ARG A 54 -4.21 -0.92 -4.72
N LEU A 55 -2.88 -0.98 -4.82
CA LEU A 55 -1.98 0.11 -4.48
C LEU A 55 -1.34 0.62 -5.77
N SER A 56 -1.69 1.84 -6.18
CA SER A 56 -1.10 2.49 -7.35
C SER A 56 -0.02 3.47 -6.91
N LEU A 57 1.18 3.28 -7.44
CA LEU A 57 2.39 4.05 -7.12
C LEU A 57 2.97 4.61 -8.42
N SER A 58 3.51 5.84 -8.36
CA SER A 58 4.17 6.48 -9.51
C SER A 58 5.68 6.58 -9.31
N ASP A 59 6.09 7.28 -8.26
CA ASP A 59 7.49 7.45 -7.87
C ASP A 59 7.59 7.64 -6.34
N GLU A 60 8.81 7.73 -5.82
CA GLU A 60 9.12 7.80 -4.38
C GLU A 60 8.61 9.08 -3.69
N ALA A 61 8.39 10.15 -4.46
CA ALA A 61 7.91 11.43 -3.95
C ALA A 61 6.40 11.63 -4.12
N SER A 62 5.76 10.77 -4.92
CA SER A 62 4.36 10.85 -5.28
C SER A 62 3.47 10.15 -4.28
N SER A 63 2.26 10.68 -4.12
CA SER A 63 1.22 10.05 -3.31
C SER A 63 0.85 8.66 -3.83
N ALA A 64 0.60 7.74 -2.90
CA ALA A 64 0.01 6.46 -3.20
C ALA A 64 -1.52 6.57 -3.27
N LEU A 65 -2.12 5.88 -4.22
CA LEU A 65 -3.57 5.72 -4.33
C LEU A 65 -3.95 4.30 -3.92
N LEU A 66 -4.89 4.19 -2.97
CA LEU A 66 -5.43 2.93 -2.47
C LEU A 66 -6.92 2.85 -2.77
N GLU A 67 -7.33 1.70 -3.28
CA GLU A 67 -8.71 1.39 -3.67
C GLU A 67 -8.97 -0.12 -3.53
N ASN A 68 -10.24 -0.52 -3.65
CA ASN A 68 -10.59 -1.94 -3.71
C ASN A 68 -9.99 -2.60 -4.96
N ALA A 69 -9.62 -3.88 -4.86
CA ALA A 69 -9.06 -4.61 -6.01
C ALA A 69 -10.06 -4.69 -7.18
N GLU A 70 -11.35 -4.76 -6.88
CA GLU A 70 -12.44 -4.75 -7.85
C GLU A 70 -13.11 -3.38 -7.95
N ALA A 71 -13.66 -3.10 -9.14
CA ALA A 71 -14.48 -1.92 -9.35
C ALA A 71 -15.77 -2.01 -8.51
N PRO A 72 -16.30 -0.87 -8.03
CA PRO A 72 -17.56 -0.85 -7.29
C PRO A 72 -18.71 -1.46 -8.12
N SER A 73 -19.59 -2.20 -7.45
CA SER A 73 -20.80 -2.73 -8.08
C SER A 73 -21.79 -1.60 -8.40
N GLU A 74 -22.77 -1.86 -9.28
CA GLU A 74 -23.80 -0.88 -9.60
C GLU A 74 -24.51 -0.37 -8.33
N GLY A 75 -24.44 0.94 -8.09
CA GLY A 75 -25.02 1.59 -6.92
C GLY A 75 -24.09 1.75 -5.71
N GLU A 76 -22.86 1.23 -5.77
CA GLU A 76 -21.84 1.49 -4.76
C GLU A 76 -20.95 2.68 -5.15
N PRO A 77 -20.61 3.57 -4.21
CA PRO A 77 -19.71 4.68 -4.49
C PRO A 77 -18.27 4.18 -4.66
N GLU A 78 -17.56 4.73 -5.63
CA GLU A 78 -16.11 4.58 -5.75
C GLU A 78 -15.42 5.23 -4.54
N ARG A 79 -14.47 4.50 -3.93
CA ARG A 79 -13.73 4.95 -2.75
C ARG A 79 -12.25 4.96 -3.07
N LEU A 80 -11.69 6.15 -3.10
CA LEU A 80 -10.29 6.41 -3.39
C LEU A 80 -9.64 7.03 -2.16
N TYR A 81 -8.55 6.42 -1.70
CA TYR A 81 -7.77 6.90 -0.56
C TYR A 81 -6.40 7.30 -1.04
N VAL A 82 -5.94 8.47 -0.61
CA VAL A 82 -4.62 9.00 -0.99
C VAL A 82 -3.75 9.08 0.25
N VAL A 83 -2.58 8.43 0.20
CA VAL A 83 -1.59 8.44 1.27
C VAL A 83 -0.32 9.11 0.78
N MET A 84 0.15 10.11 1.51
CA MET A 84 1.39 10.81 1.17
C MET A 84 2.59 9.98 1.63
N PRO A 85 3.65 9.86 0.80
CA PRO A 85 4.89 9.25 1.24
C PRO A 85 5.56 10.13 2.29
N MET A 86 6.34 9.49 3.16
CA MET A 86 7.30 10.15 4.01
C MET A 86 8.64 10.21 3.27
N ARG A 87 9.40 11.29 3.46
CA ARG A 87 10.80 11.29 3.08
C ARG A 87 11.55 10.34 4.01
N LEU A 88 12.13 9.28 3.43
CA LEU A 88 13.19 8.48 4.04
C LEU A 88 14.46 9.32 4.23
#